data_AF-A0A9C9GER5-F1
#
_entry.id   AF-A0A9C9GER5-F1
#
_cell.length_a   1.000
_cell.length_b   1.000
_cell.length_c   1.000
_cell.angle_alpha   90.00
_cell.angle_beta   90.00
_cell.angle_gamma   90.00
#
_symmetry.space_group_name_H-M   'P 1'
#
loop_
_entity.id
_entity.type
_entity.pdbx_description
1 polymer ?
#
loop_
_entity_poly.entity_id
_entity_poly.type
_entity_poly.pdbx_seq_one_letter_code
_entity_poly.pdbx_strand_id
1 'polypeptide(L)'
;DEEIAGETPEKRPVLGPAAGATAEEIYSPGGILFDALSSAGVDHSDLNGESPAGTGAEGTEILETKKNLPGGREAGIYLHALLEETPVEEIRESTFEEWSGRETVRRRAAAALRRHGFDAAYLTESLQLVYRALRTPLRVQSCEGGARLEMPGGIAAGERQRAEMAFVYPIPENLHPGAGKEIPTPDEPGSVPYRAVRGYLQGLIDLAFEYDHKIYLLDWKSDSLPLFDSETLQNHVDANYSLQARVYSLAIVRLLEISSEEDYEDKFGGILYAFIRGLSADDRNGESRGIWFSRPSFSEIRQWEKDFIARSEWGGAVIETKLPAKE
;
A
#
# COMPACT_ATOMS: atom_id res chain seq x y z
N ASP A 1 -22.98 51.31 -11.94
CA ASP A 1 -21.68 51.14 -11.29
C ASP A 1 -21.85 50.99 -9.79
N GLU A 2 -21.50 49.77 -9.39
CA GLU A 2 -21.06 49.29 -8.07
C GLU A 2 -21.91 49.56 -6.82
N GLU A 3 -22.65 48.52 -6.43
CA GLU A 3 -23.10 48.29 -5.06
C GLU A 3 -22.41 47.01 -4.54
N ILE A 4 -21.50 47.18 -3.59
CA ILE A 4 -20.77 46.10 -2.89
C ILE A 4 -21.67 45.62 -1.75
N ALA A 5 -22.18 44.40 -1.86
CA ALA A 5 -22.88 43.70 -0.78
C ALA A 5 -22.09 42.44 -0.40
N GLY A 6 -21.69 42.35 0.87
CA GLY A 6 -20.96 41.21 1.42
C GLY A 6 -21.85 40.01 1.64
N GLU A 7 -21.42 38.84 1.16
CA GLU A 7 -22.00 37.55 1.48
C GLU A 7 -21.35 36.95 2.73
N THR A 8 -22.20 36.68 3.72
CA THR A 8 -21.93 35.87 4.91
C THR A 8 -21.73 34.39 4.57
N PRO A 9 -20.79 33.66 5.18
CA PRO A 9 -20.62 32.23 4.95
C PRO A 9 -21.68 31.40 5.70
N GLU A 10 -22.37 30.54 4.96
CA GLU A 10 -23.33 29.55 5.49
C GLU A 10 -22.66 28.56 6.47
N LYS A 11 -23.33 28.35 7.61
CA LYS A 11 -23.01 27.29 8.58
C LYS A 11 -23.48 25.94 8.04
N ARG A 12 -22.56 25.00 7.78
CA ARG A 12 -22.88 23.56 7.63
C ARG A 12 -23.21 22.93 8.99
N PRO A 13 -24.19 22.03 9.09
CA PRO A 13 -24.57 21.38 10.35
C PRO A 13 -23.56 20.30 10.74
N VAL A 14 -23.22 20.26 12.03
CA VAL A 14 -22.41 19.20 12.67
C VAL A 14 -23.36 18.05 13.01
N LEU A 15 -23.20 16.89 12.37
CA LEU A 15 -23.86 15.65 12.74
C LEU A 15 -23.10 15.01 13.90
N GLY A 16 -23.68 15.05 15.11
CA GLY A 16 -23.23 14.26 16.25
C GLY A 16 -23.66 12.79 16.10
N PRO A 17 -22.99 11.84 16.79
CA PRO A 17 -23.35 10.44 16.70
C PRO A 17 -24.71 10.19 17.35
N ALA A 18 -25.54 9.39 16.68
CA ALA A 18 -26.81 8.93 17.18
C ALA A 18 -26.61 8.05 18.43
N ALA A 19 -27.41 8.31 19.46
CA ALA A 19 -27.41 7.58 20.70
C ALA A 19 -27.94 6.14 20.51
N GLY A 20 -27.22 5.15 21.05
CA GLY A 20 -27.76 3.81 21.29
C GLY A 20 -27.00 2.66 20.63
N ALA A 21 -25.75 2.43 21.01
CA ALA A 21 -25.13 1.11 20.91
C ALA A 21 -24.25 0.91 22.16
N THR A 22 -24.58 -0.08 22.97
CA THR A 22 -23.86 -0.44 24.20
C THR A 22 -22.54 -1.12 23.86
N ALA A 23 -21.49 -0.82 24.64
CA ALA A 23 -20.08 -1.17 24.37
C ALA A 23 -19.72 -2.68 24.44
N GLU A 24 -20.69 -3.59 24.37
CA GLU A 24 -20.50 -5.04 24.52
C GLU A 24 -20.77 -5.88 23.26
N GLU A 25 -21.18 -5.30 22.13
CA GLU A 25 -21.40 -6.04 20.86
C GLU A 25 -20.23 -5.98 19.86
N ILE A 26 -19.09 -5.40 20.24
CA ILE A 26 -17.97 -5.14 19.29
C ILE A 26 -17.01 -6.35 19.15
N TYR A 27 -17.09 -7.37 20.01
CA TYR A 27 -16.13 -8.49 19.97
C TYR A 27 -16.79 -9.85 20.18
N SER A 28 -17.09 -10.53 19.07
CA SER A 28 -17.26 -11.99 19.04
C SER A 28 -16.49 -12.56 17.84
N PRO A 29 -15.60 -13.56 18.03
CA PRO A 29 -14.60 -13.92 17.02
C PRO A 29 -15.13 -14.97 16.02
N GLY A 30 -14.77 -14.82 14.74
CA GLY A 30 -14.69 -15.94 13.80
C GLY A 30 -15.38 -15.82 12.44
N GLY A 31 -16.19 -14.78 12.19
CA GLY A 31 -16.96 -14.68 10.93
C GLY A 31 -16.89 -13.34 10.19
N ILE A 32 -16.30 -12.31 10.79
CA ILE A 32 -16.57 -10.90 10.39
C ILE A 32 -15.40 -10.27 9.59
N LEU A 33 -14.29 -10.98 9.35
CA LEU A 33 -13.10 -10.36 8.74
C LEU A 33 -13.38 -9.80 7.33
N PHE A 34 -14.08 -10.55 6.46
CA PHE A 34 -14.40 -10.06 5.10
C PHE A 34 -15.58 -9.08 5.03
N ASP A 35 -16.46 -9.10 6.04
CA ASP A 35 -17.60 -8.18 6.14
C ASP A 35 -17.18 -6.83 6.75
N ALA A 36 -16.27 -6.83 7.73
CA ALA A 36 -15.69 -5.61 8.29
C ALA A 36 -14.82 -4.85 7.24
N LEU A 37 -14.08 -5.60 6.41
CA LEU A 37 -13.26 -5.06 5.31
C LEU A 37 -14.07 -4.47 4.14
N SER A 38 -15.40 -4.66 4.12
CA SER A 38 -16.27 -4.11 3.07
C SER A 38 -16.83 -2.72 3.41
N SER A 39 -16.57 -2.19 4.62
CA SER A 39 -17.28 -1.03 5.17
C SER A 39 -16.50 0.30 5.19
N ALA A 40 -15.27 0.34 4.69
CA ALA A 40 -14.43 1.54 4.71
C ALA A 40 -14.16 2.06 3.29
N GLY A 41 -15.13 2.77 2.70
CA GLY A 41 -14.92 3.57 1.50
C GLY A 41 -14.56 5.00 1.89
N VAL A 42 -13.36 5.47 1.53
CA VAL A 42 -12.96 6.87 1.70
C VAL A 42 -12.38 7.40 0.39
N ASP A 43 -12.99 8.47 -0.09
CA ASP A 43 -12.65 9.21 -1.30
C ASP A 43 -11.46 10.14 -1.03
N HIS A 44 -10.37 10.01 -1.81
CA HIS A 44 -9.19 10.88 -1.66
C HIS A 44 -8.56 11.26 -3.00
N SER A 45 -8.79 12.52 -3.38
CA SER A 45 -7.92 13.30 -4.24
C SER A 45 -6.74 13.89 -3.44
N ASP A 46 -5.64 14.12 -4.16
CA ASP A 46 -4.55 15.05 -3.85
C ASP A 46 -3.44 14.60 -2.87
N LEU A 47 -2.38 13.97 -3.43
CA LEU A 47 -1.01 14.07 -2.89
C LEU A 47 0.02 14.14 -4.04
N ASN A 48 0.29 15.35 -4.54
CA ASN A 48 1.30 15.64 -5.57
C ASN A 48 2.67 15.92 -4.95
N GLY A 49 3.70 15.37 -5.58
CA GLY A 49 5.12 15.68 -5.35
C GLY A 49 5.86 15.57 -6.68
N GLU A 50 6.43 16.69 -7.14
CA GLU A 50 7.06 16.89 -8.44
C GLU A 50 8.47 16.28 -8.55
N SER A 51 8.88 15.91 -9.77
CA SER A 51 10.28 15.74 -10.15
C SER A 51 10.52 16.22 -11.59
N PRO A 52 11.73 16.71 -11.92
CA PRO A 52 11.96 17.61 -13.05
C PRO A 52 12.23 16.91 -14.40
N ALA A 53 11.90 17.63 -15.47
CA ALA A 53 12.02 17.22 -16.86
C ALA A 53 13.42 17.43 -17.47
N GLY A 54 13.80 16.56 -18.41
CA GLY A 54 14.97 16.71 -19.27
C GLY A 54 14.65 16.35 -20.73
N THR A 55 14.77 17.34 -21.61
CA THR A 55 14.75 17.33 -23.09
C THR A 55 15.91 16.49 -23.65
N GLY A 56 15.93 15.83 -24.82
CA GLY A 56 15.16 15.78 -26.06
C GLY A 56 16.15 15.47 -27.21
N ALA A 57 15.79 14.65 -28.21
CA ALA A 57 16.26 14.71 -29.61
C ALA A 57 15.80 13.47 -30.43
N GLU A 58 15.33 13.75 -31.65
CA GLU A 58 14.69 12.85 -32.62
C GLU A 58 15.67 12.05 -33.49
N GLY A 59 15.20 10.91 -34.03
CA GLY A 59 15.88 10.15 -35.08
C GLY A 59 15.05 8.93 -35.52
N THR A 60 14.52 8.99 -36.74
CA THR A 60 13.51 8.12 -37.37
C THR A 60 14.04 6.76 -37.82
N GLU A 61 13.33 5.67 -37.52
CA GLU A 61 13.30 4.45 -38.36
C GLU A 61 12.00 3.66 -38.10
N ILE A 62 11.17 3.50 -39.14
CA ILE A 62 9.88 2.79 -39.11
C ILE A 62 10.16 1.28 -39.24
N LEU A 63 10.59 0.68 -38.14
CA LEU A 63 10.20 -0.69 -37.78
C LEU A 63 8.85 -0.57 -37.05
N GLU A 64 7.96 -1.56 -37.11
CA GLU A 64 6.84 -1.66 -36.15
C GLU A 64 7.46 -1.82 -34.74
N THR A 65 7.88 -0.69 -34.19
CA THR A 65 8.52 -0.55 -32.91
C THR A 65 7.42 -0.80 -31.91
N LYS A 66 7.48 -1.97 -31.28
CA LYS A 66 6.64 -2.29 -30.12
C LYS A 66 6.81 -1.14 -29.12
N LYS A 67 5.82 -0.24 -29.09
CA LYS A 67 5.93 1.02 -28.38
C LYS A 67 5.70 0.70 -26.91
N ASN A 68 6.79 0.62 -26.16
CA ASN A 68 6.71 0.28 -24.74
C ASN A 68 6.12 1.46 -23.93
N LEU A 69 5.30 1.13 -22.93
CA LEU A 69 4.65 2.09 -22.04
C LEU A 69 5.77 2.84 -21.33
N PRO A 70 5.81 4.18 -21.42
CA PRO A 70 6.87 4.96 -20.81
C PRO A 70 6.91 4.72 -19.30
N GLY A 71 8.08 4.89 -18.69
CA GLY A 71 8.20 4.95 -17.24
C GLY A 71 7.61 6.23 -16.67
N GLY A 72 7.54 6.30 -15.34
CA GLY A 72 7.16 7.52 -14.62
C GLY A 72 5.83 7.40 -13.87
N ARG A 73 5.56 8.42 -13.05
CA ARG A 73 4.45 8.47 -12.10
C ARG A 73 3.09 8.23 -12.75
N GLU A 74 2.79 8.91 -13.85
CA GLU A 74 1.50 8.77 -14.56
C GLU A 74 1.28 7.35 -15.09
N ALA A 75 2.32 6.71 -15.61
CA ALA A 75 2.22 5.33 -16.08
C ALA A 75 2.00 4.37 -14.91
N GLY A 76 2.58 4.65 -13.74
CA GLY A 76 2.30 3.94 -12.50
C GLY A 76 0.84 4.06 -12.08
N ILE A 77 0.34 5.29 -11.92
CA ILE A 77 -1.06 5.55 -11.52
C ILE A 77 -2.03 4.83 -12.47
N TYR A 78 -1.78 4.92 -13.77
CA TYR A 78 -2.58 4.23 -14.79
C TYR A 78 -2.57 2.71 -14.64
N LEU A 79 -1.40 2.09 -14.39
CA LEU A 79 -1.30 0.64 -14.21
C LEU A 79 -1.99 0.17 -12.92
N HIS A 80 -1.89 0.93 -11.82
CA HIS A 80 -2.61 0.61 -10.58
C HIS A 80 -4.12 0.66 -10.82
N ALA A 81 -4.62 1.74 -11.43
CA ALA A 81 -6.04 1.86 -11.76
C ALA A 81 -6.52 0.71 -12.64
N LEU A 82 -5.73 0.26 -13.63
CA LEU A 82 -6.09 -0.90 -14.43
C LEU A 82 -6.14 -2.20 -13.64
N LEU A 83 -5.20 -2.42 -12.72
CA LEU A 83 -5.16 -3.61 -11.88
C LEU A 83 -6.34 -3.64 -10.92
N GLU A 84 -6.64 -2.51 -10.30
CA GLU A 84 -7.78 -2.31 -9.40
C GLU A 84 -9.12 -2.52 -10.12
N GLU A 85 -9.31 -1.88 -11.28
CA GLU A 85 -10.57 -1.96 -12.03
C GLU A 85 -10.79 -3.33 -12.73
N THR A 86 -9.81 -4.25 -12.67
CA THR A 86 -9.86 -5.57 -13.32
C THR A 86 -10.29 -6.67 -12.35
N PRO A 87 -11.50 -7.23 -12.50
CA PRO A 87 -11.94 -8.39 -11.72
C PRO A 87 -11.04 -9.58 -12.00
N VAL A 88 -10.47 -10.14 -10.94
CA VAL A 88 -9.53 -11.26 -11.02
C VAL A 88 -10.19 -12.51 -11.63
N GLU A 89 -11.48 -12.68 -11.40
CA GLU A 89 -12.32 -13.75 -11.94
C GLU A 89 -12.37 -13.74 -13.47
N GLU A 90 -12.26 -12.56 -14.09
CA GLU A 90 -12.23 -12.45 -15.56
C GLU A 90 -10.97 -13.05 -16.16
N ILE A 91 -9.87 -13.12 -15.38
CA ILE A 91 -8.54 -13.55 -15.82
C ILE A 91 -8.22 -14.98 -15.38
N ARG A 92 -8.66 -15.39 -14.18
CA ARG A 92 -8.27 -16.65 -13.52
C ARG A 92 -8.30 -17.87 -14.45
N GLU A 93 -9.35 -17.97 -15.26
CA GLU A 93 -9.64 -19.10 -16.15
C GLU A 93 -9.61 -18.72 -17.64
N SER A 94 -8.88 -17.68 -18.03
CA SER A 94 -8.83 -17.22 -19.42
C SER A 94 -7.40 -17.07 -19.91
N THR A 95 -7.18 -17.36 -21.19
CA THR A 95 -5.93 -17.01 -21.87
C THR A 95 -5.84 -15.50 -22.07
N PHE A 96 -4.64 -14.99 -22.36
CA PHE A 96 -4.45 -13.57 -22.64
C PHE A 96 -5.30 -13.13 -23.84
N GLU A 97 -5.34 -13.93 -24.90
CA GLU A 97 -6.10 -13.67 -26.12
C GLU A 97 -7.61 -13.61 -25.86
N GLU A 98 -8.13 -14.55 -25.07
CA GLU A 98 -9.55 -14.59 -24.69
C GLU A 98 -9.94 -13.38 -23.85
N TRP A 99 -9.16 -13.07 -22.81
CA TRP A 99 -9.47 -11.96 -21.90
C TRP A 99 -9.30 -10.60 -22.57
N SER A 100 -8.16 -10.36 -23.23
CA SER A 100 -7.87 -9.08 -23.91
C SER A 100 -8.74 -8.84 -25.15
N GLY A 101 -9.34 -9.90 -25.70
CA GLY A 101 -10.30 -9.83 -26.80
C GLY A 101 -11.71 -9.41 -26.39
N ARG A 102 -12.06 -9.47 -25.09
CA ARG A 102 -13.41 -9.10 -24.61
C ARG A 102 -13.65 -7.61 -24.82
N GLU A 103 -14.79 -7.28 -25.43
CA GLU A 103 -15.17 -5.88 -25.67
C GLU A 103 -15.26 -5.07 -24.37
N THR A 104 -15.74 -5.69 -23.29
CA THR A 104 -15.79 -5.06 -21.96
C THR A 104 -14.41 -4.66 -21.45
N VAL A 105 -13.43 -5.57 -21.57
CA VAL A 105 -12.03 -5.35 -21.17
C VAL A 105 -11.39 -4.25 -22.02
N ARG A 106 -11.52 -4.34 -23.35
CA ARG A 106 -10.98 -3.32 -24.27
C ARG A 106 -11.56 -1.94 -24.01
N ARG A 107 -12.87 -1.85 -23.78
CA ARG A 107 -13.57 -0.58 -23.52
C ARG A 107 -13.12 0.05 -22.19
N ARG A 108 -13.02 -0.75 -21.12
CA ARG A 108 -12.53 -0.30 -19.80
C ARG A 108 -11.08 0.19 -19.91
N ALA A 109 -10.20 -0.61 -20.48
CA ALA A 109 -8.79 -0.23 -20.62
C ALA A 109 -8.59 0.98 -21.54
N ALA A 110 -9.36 1.10 -22.63
CA ALA A 110 -9.33 2.29 -23.48
C ALA A 110 -9.87 3.54 -22.77
N ALA A 111 -10.85 3.40 -21.87
CA ALA A 111 -11.34 4.50 -21.05
C ALA A 111 -10.28 4.96 -20.04
N ALA A 112 -9.62 4.02 -19.36
CA ALA A 112 -8.51 4.30 -18.46
C ALA A 112 -7.35 5.00 -19.18
N LEU A 113 -6.92 4.50 -20.35
CA LEU A 113 -5.89 5.15 -21.17
C LEU A 113 -6.20 6.63 -21.43
N ARG A 114 -7.42 6.93 -21.88
CA ARG A 114 -7.85 8.31 -22.15
C ARG A 114 -7.86 9.17 -20.89
N ARG A 115 -8.33 8.62 -19.76
CA ARG A 115 -8.37 9.32 -18.47
C ARG A 115 -6.97 9.75 -18.01
N HIS A 116 -5.97 8.91 -18.24
CA HIS A 116 -4.58 9.13 -17.86
C HIS A 116 -3.71 9.72 -18.99
N GLY A 117 -4.31 10.14 -20.10
CA GLY A 117 -3.59 10.83 -21.19
C GLY A 117 -2.67 9.95 -22.03
N PHE A 118 -2.85 8.63 -22.04
CA PHE A 118 -2.06 7.70 -22.84
C PHE A 118 -2.70 7.40 -24.20
N ASP A 119 -1.84 7.22 -25.22
CA ASP A 119 -2.23 6.88 -26.58
C ASP A 119 -2.77 5.44 -26.69
N ALA A 120 -3.70 5.22 -27.63
CA ALA A 120 -4.31 3.91 -27.87
C ALA A 120 -3.29 2.82 -28.27
N ALA A 121 -2.12 3.20 -28.80
CA ALA A 121 -1.03 2.28 -29.12
C ALA A 121 -0.53 1.47 -27.90
N TYR A 122 -0.72 1.98 -26.68
CA TYR A 122 -0.28 1.31 -25.45
C TYR A 122 -1.30 0.29 -24.91
N LEU A 123 -2.49 0.18 -25.51
CA LEU A 123 -3.56 -0.68 -25.01
C LEU A 123 -3.13 -2.15 -24.88
N THR A 124 -2.59 -2.71 -25.95
CA THR A 124 -2.20 -4.13 -25.97
C THR A 124 -1.12 -4.43 -24.94
N GLU A 125 -0.11 -3.58 -24.83
CA GLU A 125 0.96 -3.76 -23.86
C GLU A 125 0.47 -3.61 -22.42
N SER A 126 -0.39 -2.63 -22.15
CA SER A 126 -0.95 -2.42 -20.82
C SER A 126 -1.73 -3.65 -20.36
N LEU A 127 -2.55 -4.22 -21.25
CA LEU A 127 -3.26 -5.48 -20.98
C LEU A 127 -2.27 -6.64 -20.76
N GLN A 128 -1.18 -6.72 -21.54
CA GLN A 128 -0.15 -7.74 -21.32
C GLN A 128 0.50 -7.62 -19.93
N LEU A 129 0.81 -6.39 -19.50
CA LEU A 129 1.37 -6.13 -18.17
C LEU A 129 0.41 -6.54 -17.06
N VAL A 130 -0.86 -6.13 -17.15
CA VAL A 130 -1.91 -6.51 -16.17
C VAL A 130 -2.11 -8.02 -16.13
N TYR A 131 -2.23 -8.67 -17.28
CA TYR A 131 -2.40 -10.12 -17.35
C TYR A 131 -1.21 -10.86 -16.73
N ARG A 132 0.03 -10.43 -17.04
CA ARG A 132 1.23 -11.02 -16.44
C ARG A 132 1.30 -10.76 -14.95
N ALA A 133 0.96 -9.57 -14.48
CA ALA A 133 0.94 -9.24 -13.06
C ALA A 133 0.05 -10.20 -12.26
N LEU A 134 -1.08 -10.58 -12.83
CA LEU A 134 -2.05 -11.46 -12.18
C LEU A 134 -1.80 -12.95 -12.42
N ARG A 135 -1.23 -13.34 -13.58
CA ARG A 135 -1.13 -14.77 -13.98
C ARG A 135 0.26 -15.37 -13.99
N THR A 136 1.32 -14.57 -13.82
CA THR A 136 2.69 -15.13 -13.77
C THR A 136 2.78 -16.10 -12.59
N PRO A 137 3.14 -17.38 -12.82
CA PRO A 137 3.36 -18.32 -11.72
C PRO A 137 4.42 -17.80 -10.77
N LEU A 138 4.18 -17.92 -9.47
CA LEU A 138 5.11 -17.45 -8.44
C LEU A 138 5.85 -18.63 -7.84
N ARG A 139 7.18 -18.54 -7.82
CA ARG A 139 8.10 -19.36 -7.03
C ARG A 139 9.17 -18.43 -6.49
N VAL A 140 8.98 -17.98 -5.26
CA VAL A 140 9.84 -16.97 -4.65
C VAL A 140 10.27 -17.38 -3.26
N GLN A 141 11.51 -17.04 -2.92
CA GLN A 141 12.05 -17.19 -1.58
C GLN A 141 12.00 -15.83 -0.88
N SER A 142 11.69 -15.86 0.41
CA SER A 142 11.71 -14.66 1.24
C SER A 142 13.14 -14.11 1.33
N CYS A 143 13.30 -12.80 1.27
CA CYS A 143 14.60 -12.12 1.45
C CYS A 143 15.19 -12.31 2.85
N GLU A 144 14.34 -12.68 3.80
CA GLU A 144 14.68 -12.92 5.19
C GLU A 144 14.03 -14.22 5.67
N GLY A 145 14.69 -14.89 6.62
CA GLY A 145 14.29 -16.23 7.05
C GLY A 145 14.42 -17.29 5.94
N GLY A 146 13.58 -18.32 6.00
CA GLY A 146 13.59 -19.47 5.09
C GLY A 146 12.25 -19.75 4.40
N ALA A 147 11.31 -18.81 4.45
CA ALA A 147 9.98 -19.00 3.89
C ALA A 147 10.02 -19.02 2.36
N ARG A 148 9.15 -19.83 1.77
CA ARG A 148 8.97 -19.94 0.31
C ARG A 148 7.50 -19.82 -0.03
N LEU A 149 7.21 -19.13 -1.13
CA LEU A 149 5.88 -19.01 -1.69
C LEU A 149 5.85 -19.64 -3.09
N GLU A 150 4.95 -20.60 -3.29
CA GLU A 150 4.65 -21.19 -4.58
C GLU A 150 3.16 -20.99 -4.94
N MET A 151 2.89 -20.20 -5.98
CA MET A 151 1.55 -19.94 -6.52
C MET A 151 1.52 -20.22 -8.02
N PRO A 152 1.27 -21.47 -8.45
CA PRO A 152 1.30 -21.84 -9.87
C PRO A 152 0.32 -21.06 -10.75
N GLY A 153 -0.81 -20.60 -10.19
CA GLY A 153 -1.78 -19.77 -10.90
C GLY A 153 -1.54 -18.26 -10.82
N GLY A 154 -0.41 -17.83 -10.24
CA GLY A 154 -0.07 -16.44 -9.97
C GLY A 154 -0.96 -15.81 -8.90
N ILE A 155 -0.90 -14.48 -8.78
CA ILE A 155 -1.71 -13.69 -7.84
C ILE A 155 -3.21 -13.93 -8.04
N ALA A 156 -3.65 -14.21 -9.27
CA ALA A 156 -5.04 -14.53 -9.57
C ALA A 156 -5.55 -15.80 -8.85
N ALA A 157 -4.66 -16.71 -8.43
CA ALA A 157 -5.02 -17.89 -7.65
C ALA A 157 -5.35 -17.57 -6.18
N GLY A 158 -5.01 -16.37 -5.70
CA GLY A 158 -5.38 -15.94 -4.34
C GLY A 158 -6.90 -15.91 -4.16
N GLU A 159 -7.36 -16.37 -3.01
CA GLU A 159 -8.74 -16.29 -2.57
C GLU A 159 -9.01 -14.97 -1.87
N ARG A 160 -10.30 -14.62 -1.77
CA ARG A 160 -10.83 -13.51 -0.97
C ARG A 160 -9.98 -12.24 -1.10
N GLN A 161 -9.84 -11.77 -2.33
CA GLN A 161 -9.02 -10.60 -2.66
C GLN A 161 -9.72 -9.29 -2.31
N ARG A 162 -8.95 -8.31 -1.86
CA ARG A 162 -9.38 -6.94 -1.57
C ARG A 162 -8.33 -5.97 -2.11
N ALA A 163 -8.72 -5.18 -3.11
CA ALA A 163 -7.91 -4.10 -3.65
C ALA A 163 -8.03 -2.84 -2.78
N GLU A 164 -7.02 -1.98 -2.81
CA GLU A 164 -6.97 -0.66 -2.16
C GLU A 164 -7.39 -0.67 -0.68
N MET A 165 -6.67 -1.42 0.13
CA MET A 165 -6.94 -1.46 1.57
C MET A 165 -6.23 -0.30 2.27
N ALA A 166 -6.99 0.69 2.70
CA ALA A 166 -6.49 1.73 3.60
C ALA A 166 -6.23 1.15 4.99
N PHE A 167 -5.12 1.54 5.59
CA PHE A 167 -4.84 1.24 6.99
C PHE A 167 -4.41 2.49 7.75
N VAL A 168 -4.65 2.46 9.05
CA VAL A 168 -4.22 3.48 9.98
C VAL A 168 -3.40 2.79 11.06
N TYR A 169 -2.11 3.09 11.09
CA TYR A 169 -1.22 2.65 12.14
C TYR A 169 -1.01 3.80 13.14
N PRO A 170 -1.50 3.68 14.38
CA PRO A 170 -1.28 4.73 15.37
C PRO A 170 0.22 4.81 15.67
N ILE A 171 0.78 6.03 15.65
CA ILE A 171 2.13 6.27 16.15
C ILE A 171 1.97 6.63 17.63
N PRO A 172 2.30 5.74 18.58
CA PRO A 172 2.10 6.05 19.98
C PRO A 172 3.09 7.13 20.46
N GLU A 173 2.55 8.09 21.21
CA GLU A 173 3.24 9.25 21.79
C GLU A 173 3.97 8.92 23.11
N ASN A 174 4.23 7.65 23.41
CA ASN A 174 4.51 7.12 24.76
C ASN A 174 5.85 7.55 25.40
N LEU A 175 6.55 8.54 24.82
CA LEU A 175 7.67 9.27 25.41
C LEU A 175 7.36 10.77 25.65
N HIS A 176 6.12 11.23 25.44
CA HIS A 176 5.74 12.61 25.68
C HIS A 176 5.77 12.93 27.18
N PRO A 177 6.48 13.98 27.64
CA PRO A 177 6.67 14.28 29.07
C PRO A 177 5.38 14.50 29.89
N GLY A 178 4.23 14.65 29.22
CA GLY A 178 2.91 14.82 29.82
C GLY A 178 2.00 13.57 29.79
N ALA A 179 2.40 12.47 29.15
CA ALA A 179 1.63 11.22 29.18
C ALA A 179 1.82 10.55 30.56
N GLY A 180 0.96 10.90 31.52
CA GLY A 180 0.98 10.37 32.89
C GLY A 180 1.28 11.39 33.99
N LYS A 181 1.40 12.68 33.68
CA LYS A 181 1.41 13.74 34.70
C LYS A 181 0.04 14.41 34.76
N GLU A 182 -0.44 14.56 35.99
CA GLU A 182 -1.74 15.13 36.37
C GLU A 182 -2.15 16.30 35.48
N ILE A 183 -3.40 16.25 35.01
CA ILE A 183 -4.07 17.33 34.29
C ILE A 183 -3.97 18.60 35.15
N PRO A 184 -3.38 19.72 34.67
CA PRO A 184 -3.39 20.97 35.41
C PRO A 184 -4.83 21.43 35.61
N THR A 185 -5.19 21.77 36.83
CA THR A 185 -6.50 22.37 37.14
C THR A 185 -6.70 23.67 36.36
N PRO A 186 -7.91 23.99 35.87
CA PRO A 186 -8.16 24.99 34.82
C PRO A 186 -7.88 26.47 35.19
N ASP A 187 -7.35 26.76 36.37
CA ASP A 187 -7.41 28.09 36.98
C ASP A 187 -6.12 28.93 36.84
N GLU A 188 -5.14 28.51 36.01
CA GLU A 188 -3.98 29.36 35.69
C GLU A 188 -4.21 30.20 34.41
N PRO A 189 -4.42 31.53 34.53
CA PRO A 189 -4.59 32.39 33.36
C PRO A 189 -3.27 32.51 32.58
N GLY A 190 -3.24 31.85 31.41
CA GLY A 190 -2.07 31.77 30.53
C GLY A 190 -1.68 30.35 30.14
N SER A 191 -2.31 29.31 30.71
CA SER A 191 -2.08 27.95 30.25
C SER A 191 -2.70 27.75 28.86
N VAL A 192 -1.86 27.70 27.83
CA VAL A 192 -2.26 27.13 26.55
C VAL A 192 -2.43 25.63 26.80
N PRO A 193 -3.62 25.03 26.63
CA PRO A 193 -3.76 23.61 26.81
C PRO A 193 -2.81 22.90 25.84
N TYR A 194 -2.01 21.97 26.37
CA TYR A 194 -1.15 21.10 25.58
C TYR A 194 -1.89 20.58 24.36
N ARG A 195 -1.39 20.88 23.16
CA ARG A 195 -1.90 20.34 21.91
C ARG A 195 -1.08 19.10 21.57
N ALA A 196 -1.39 17.97 22.21
CA ALA A 196 -0.90 16.66 21.78
C ALA A 196 -1.37 16.44 20.33
N VAL A 197 -0.47 16.52 19.36
CA VAL A 197 -0.79 16.14 17.98
C VAL A 197 -0.64 14.62 17.92
N ARG A 198 -1.76 13.92 18.14
CA ARG A 198 -1.88 12.49 17.86
C ARG A 198 -1.47 12.24 16.41
N GLY A 199 -0.40 11.47 16.20
CA GLY A 199 0.04 11.06 14.87
C GLY A 199 -0.53 9.68 14.52
N TYR A 200 -0.95 9.52 13.26
CA TYR A 200 -1.20 8.21 12.69
C TYR A 200 -0.51 8.14 11.33
N LEU A 201 0.07 6.98 11.03
CA LEU A 201 0.52 6.68 9.69
C LEU A 201 -0.69 6.11 8.95
N GLN A 202 -1.13 6.83 7.92
CA GLN A 202 -2.09 6.32 6.96
C GLN A 202 -1.31 5.77 5.77
N GLY A 203 -1.71 4.59 5.30
CA GLY A 203 -1.17 4.00 4.08
C GLY A 203 -2.27 3.30 3.30
N LEU A 204 -1.96 2.97 2.05
CA LEU A 204 -2.84 2.24 1.15
C LEU A 204 -2.08 1.02 0.64
N ILE A 205 -2.65 -0.16 0.82
CA ILE A 205 -2.11 -1.40 0.30
C ILE A 205 -2.87 -1.73 -0.99
N ASP A 206 -2.16 -1.95 -2.09
CA ASP A 206 -2.81 -2.17 -3.38
C ASP A 206 -3.66 -3.44 -3.40
N LEU A 207 -3.19 -4.52 -2.77
CA LEU A 207 -3.90 -5.78 -2.74
C LEU A 207 -3.62 -6.55 -1.44
N ALA A 208 -4.68 -7.00 -0.78
CA ALA A 208 -4.63 -8.06 0.22
C ALA A 208 -5.35 -9.30 -0.33
N PHE A 209 -4.76 -10.47 -0.15
CA PHE A 209 -5.38 -11.73 -0.58
C PHE A 209 -5.02 -12.87 0.36
N GLU A 210 -5.84 -13.91 0.34
CA GLU A 210 -5.56 -15.16 1.04
C GLU A 210 -5.00 -16.20 0.09
N TYR A 211 -3.99 -16.95 0.52
CA TYR A 211 -3.53 -18.13 -0.19
C TYR A 211 -2.99 -19.14 0.84
N ASP A 212 -3.38 -20.41 0.68
CA ASP A 212 -3.00 -21.48 1.62
C ASP A 212 -3.27 -21.10 3.09
N HIS A 213 -4.46 -20.55 3.35
CA HIS A 213 -4.93 -20.06 4.65
C HIS A 213 -4.14 -18.90 5.28
N LYS A 214 -3.20 -18.30 4.54
CA LYS A 214 -2.39 -17.16 4.99
C LYS A 214 -2.75 -15.90 4.21
N ILE A 215 -2.68 -14.76 4.88
CA ILE A 215 -2.93 -13.45 4.30
C ILE A 215 -1.61 -12.85 3.82
N TYR A 216 -1.61 -12.44 2.55
CA TYR A 216 -0.51 -11.75 1.90
C TYR A 216 -0.92 -10.32 1.59
N LEU A 217 0.01 -9.39 1.77
CA LEU A 217 -0.12 -8.05 1.22
C LEU A 217 0.75 -7.93 -0.02
N LEU A 218 0.25 -7.23 -1.02
CA LEU A 218 0.95 -6.97 -2.25
C LEU A 218 0.85 -5.47 -2.59
N ASP A 219 1.99 -4.92 -3.00
CA ASP A 219 2.11 -3.57 -3.55
C ASP A 219 2.65 -3.70 -4.98
N TRP A 220 1.97 -3.08 -5.93
CA TRP A 220 2.37 -3.04 -7.32
C TRP A 220 3.44 -1.97 -7.51
N LYS A 221 4.54 -2.32 -8.16
CA LYS A 221 5.62 -1.39 -8.49
C LYS A 221 5.75 -1.27 -10.01
N SER A 222 5.77 -0.03 -10.51
CA SER A 222 5.88 0.27 -11.94
C SER A 222 7.26 0.78 -12.34
N ASP A 223 8.20 0.78 -11.40
CA ASP A 223 9.58 1.21 -11.53
C ASP A 223 10.27 0.56 -12.74
N SER A 224 11.04 1.35 -13.47
CA SER A 224 11.90 0.86 -14.54
C SER A 224 13.28 0.53 -13.98
N LEU A 225 13.61 -0.76 -13.95
CA LEU A 225 14.91 -1.27 -13.49
C LEU A 225 15.69 -1.87 -14.65
N PRO A 226 17.04 -1.89 -14.60
CA PRO A 226 17.85 -2.52 -15.64
C PRO A 226 17.63 -4.04 -15.71
N LEU A 227 17.39 -4.66 -14.56
CA LEU A 227 17.08 -6.08 -14.37
C LEU A 227 16.02 -6.22 -13.28
N PHE A 228 15.36 -7.38 -13.24
CA PHE A 228 14.34 -7.73 -12.25
C PHE A 228 14.65 -9.05 -11.55
N ASP A 229 15.95 -9.34 -11.36
CA ASP A 229 16.44 -10.45 -10.55
C ASP A 229 16.45 -10.11 -9.06
N SER A 230 16.55 -11.15 -8.22
CA SER A 230 16.41 -11.05 -6.77
C SER A 230 17.40 -10.05 -6.14
N GLU A 231 18.64 -9.98 -6.64
CA GLU A 231 19.67 -9.04 -6.13
C GLU A 231 19.33 -7.59 -6.48
N THR A 232 18.96 -7.33 -7.74
CA THR A 232 18.57 -5.98 -8.18
C THR A 232 17.33 -5.49 -7.43
N LEU A 233 16.34 -6.38 -7.25
CA LEU A 233 15.14 -6.06 -6.49
C LEU A 233 15.43 -5.80 -5.02
N GLN A 234 16.25 -6.64 -4.38
CA GLN A 234 16.63 -6.46 -2.98
C GLN A 234 17.28 -5.09 -2.74
N ASN A 235 18.28 -4.73 -3.54
CA ASN A 235 18.97 -3.44 -3.43
C ASN A 235 18.02 -2.25 -3.65
N HIS A 236 17.10 -2.38 -4.61
CA HIS A 236 16.11 -1.33 -4.89
C HIS A 236 15.11 -1.16 -3.74
N VAL A 237 14.65 -2.28 -3.16
CA VAL A 237 13.74 -2.28 -2.00
C VAL A 237 14.43 -1.71 -0.77
N ASP A 238 15.68 -2.08 -0.49
CA ASP A 238 16.41 -1.57 0.66
C ASP A 238 16.55 -0.04 0.62
N ALA A 239 16.84 0.51 -0.57
CA ALA A 239 17.02 1.93 -0.77
C ALA A 239 15.71 2.75 -0.73
N ASN A 240 14.59 2.19 -1.18
CA ASN A 240 13.37 2.97 -1.45
C ASN A 240 12.14 2.53 -0.64
N TYR A 241 12.05 1.25 -0.28
CA TYR A 241 10.80 0.64 0.20
C TYR A 241 10.96 -0.17 1.50
N SER A 242 12.15 -0.19 2.11
CA SER A 242 12.44 -0.94 3.34
C SER A 242 11.56 -0.52 4.52
N LEU A 243 11.40 0.79 4.73
CA LEU A 243 10.49 1.30 5.76
C LEU A 243 9.03 0.94 5.47
N GLN A 244 8.60 1.08 4.21
CA GLN A 244 7.24 0.73 3.79
C GLN A 244 6.95 -0.74 4.09
N ALA A 245 7.89 -1.65 3.78
CA ALA A 245 7.71 -3.09 3.98
C ALA A 245 7.53 -3.44 5.47
N ARG A 246 8.33 -2.82 6.34
CA ARG A 246 8.20 -2.98 7.79
C ARG A 246 6.88 -2.44 8.31
N VAL A 247 6.48 -1.25 7.89
CA VAL A 247 5.20 -0.64 8.29
C VAL A 247 4.03 -1.50 7.83
N TYR A 248 4.05 -2.02 6.61
CA TYR A 248 2.99 -2.88 6.09
C TYR A 248 2.91 -4.20 6.86
N SER A 249 4.06 -4.78 7.20
CA SER A 249 4.12 -5.99 8.05
C SER A 249 3.54 -5.74 9.45
N LEU A 250 3.86 -4.61 10.08
CA LEU A 250 3.27 -4.23 11.37
C LEU A 250 1.77 -3.94 11.27
N ALA A 251 1.34 -3.26 10.20
CA ALA A 251 -0.05 -2.92 9.98
C ALA A 251 -0.93 -4.17 9.85
N ILE A 252 -0.50 -5.17 9.08
CA ILE A 252 -1.28 -6.39 8.90
C ILE A 252 -1.28 -7.29 10.13
N VAL A 253 -0.16 -7.38 10.86
CA VAL A 253 -0.10 -8.09 12.14
C VAL A 253 -1.11 -7.51 13.13
N ARG A 254 -1.21 -6.18 13.17
CA ARG A 254 -2.21 -5.48 13.97
C ARG A 254 -3.64 -5.70 13.46
N LEU A 255 -3.87 -5.57 12.15
CA LEU A 255 -5.18 -5.71 11.53
C LEU A 255 -5.77 -7.11 11.72
N LEU A 256 -4.91 -8.14 11.70
CA LEU A 256 -5.29 -9.54 11.94
C LEU A 256 -5.32 -9.92 13.43
N GLU A 257 -5.11 -8.94 14.32
CA GLU A 257 -5.08 -9.11 15.78
C GLU A 257 -4.13 -10.24 16.22
N ILE A 258 -2.99 -10.39 15.51
CA ILE A 258 -2.02 -11.44 15.79
C ILE A 258 -1.32 -11.13 17.11
N SER A 259 -1.53 -12.01 18.09
CA SER A 259 -1.02 -11.81 19.46
C SER A 259 0.08 -12.80 19.85
N SER A 260 0.10 -13.97 19.21
CA SER A 260 1.02 -15.07 19.47
C SER A 260 1.82 -15.48 18.22
N GLU A 261 2.88 -16.25 18.43
CA GLU A 261 3.66 -16.83 17.32
C GLU A 261 2.84 -17.89 16.56
N GLU A 262 1.97 -18.63 17.24
CA GLU A 262 1.05 -19.59 16.63
C GLU A 262 0.06 -18.88 15.69
N ASP A 263 -0.59 -17.80 16.16
CA ASP A 263 -1.43 -16.95 15.30
C ASP A 263 -0.68 -16.42 14.09
N TYR A 264 0.57 -16.00 14.30
CA TYR A 264 1.42 -15.44 13.25
C TYR A 264 1.72 -16.49 12.17
N GLU A 265 2.14 -17.68 12.61
CA GLU A 265 2.44 -18.76 11.70
C GLU A 265 1.20 -19.22 10.95
N ASP A 266 0.01 -19.20 11.56
CA ASP A 266 -1.24 -19.59 10.90
C ASP A 266 -1.73 -18.53 9.90
N LYS A 267 -1.69 -17.24 10.26
CA LYS A 267 -2.40 -16.19 9.53
C LYS A 267 -1.52 -15.36 8.60
N PHE A 268 -0.23 -15.16 8.90
CA PHE A 268 0.62 -14.23 8.14
C PHE A 268 1.41 -14.93 7.04
N GLY A 269 1.15 -14.53 5.80
CA GLY A 269 1.79 -15.06 4.60
C GLY A 269 3.04 -14.31 4.19
N GLY A 270 3.06 -12.98 4.40
CA GLY A 270 4.17 -12.10 4.03
C GLY A 270 3.75 -10.92 3.17
N ILE A 271 4.73 -10.13 2.77
CA ILE A 271 4.60 -8.94 1.92
C ILE A 271 5.27 -9.20 0.58
N LEU A 272 4.60 -8.81 -0.51
CA LEU A 272 5.05 -8.96 -1.88
C LEU A 272 5.15 -7.57 -2.53
N TYR A 273 6.29 -7.28 -3.15
CA TYR A 273 6.39 -6.16 -4.09
C TYR A 273 6.50 -6.71 -5.49
N ALA A 274 5.49 -6.41 -6.30
CA ALA A 274 5.35 -6.93 -7.64
C ALA A 274 5.72 -5.86 -8.67
N PHE A 275 6.95 -5.93 -9.17
CA PHE A 275 7.48 -5.06 -10.21
C PHE A 275 6.90 -5.46 -11.56
N ILE A 276 5.78 -4.84 -11.94
CA ILE A 276 4.91 -5.25 -13.06
C ILE A 276 5.68 -5.42 -14.37
N ARG A 277 6.67 -4.56 -14.62
CA ARG A 277 7.49 -4.57 -15.83
C ARG A 277 8.45 -5.78 -15.92
N GLY A 278 8.79 -6.37 -14.77
CA GLY A 278 9.68 -7.53 -14.65
C GLY A 278 8.97 -8.87 -14.67
N LEU A 279 7.64 -8.88 -14.56
CA LEU A 279 6.86 -10.11 -14.48
C LEU A 279 6.78 -10.79 -15.85
N SER A 280 7.31 -12.00 -15.91
CA SER A 280 7.38 -12.82 -17.11
C SER A 280 7.31 -14.29 -16.70
N ALA A 281 6.69 -15.12 -17.55
CA ALA A 281 6.66 -16.57 -17.38
C ALA A 281 7.97 -17.28 -17.79
N ASP A 282 9.02 -16.52 -18.13
CA ASP A 282 10.32 -17.07 -18.54
C ASP A 282 11.20 -17.34 -17.30
N ASP A 283 10.95 -18.48 -16.67
CA ASP A 283 11.58 -18.93 -15.42
C ASP A 283 12.97 -19.52 -15.70
N ARG A 284 13.94 -18.70 -16.12
CA ARG A 284 15.26 -19.22 -16.55
C ARG A 284 16.05 -19.94 -15.45
N ASN A 285 15.74 -19.67 -14.18
CA ASN A 285 16.50 -20.17 -13.02
C ASN A 285 15.62 -20.86 -11.94
N GLY A 286 14.34 -21.15 -12.23
CA GLY A 286 13.43 -21.79 -11.26
C GLY A 286 12.85 -20.86 -10.17
N GLU A 287 13.25 -19.59 -10.15
CA GLU A 287 12.65 -18.50 -9.38
C GLU A 287 11.95 -17.49 -10.30
N SER A 288 10.81 -16.97 -9.84
CA SER A 288 10.07 -15.93 -10.55
C SER A 288 10.81 -14.59 -10.47
N ARG A 289 10.88 -13.88 -11.59
CA ARG A 289 11.45 -12.53 -11.66
C ARG A 289 10.38 -11.47 -11.40
N GLY A 290 10.82 -10.29 -10.99
CA GLY A 290 9.91 -9.15 -10.78
C GLY A 290 9.08 -9.23 -9.50
N ILE A 291 9.32 -10.21 -8.62
CA ILE A 291 8.72 -10.28 -7.30
C ILE A 291 9.83 -10.20 -6.25
N TRP A 292 9.68 -9.24 -5.34
CA TRP A 292 10.38 -9.27 -4.06
C TRP A 292 9.40 -9.78 -2.99
N PHE A 293 9.85 -10.70 -2.14
CA PHE A 293 9.02 -11.33 -1.12
C PHE A 293 9.73 -11.23 0.24
N SER A 294 8.98 -10.81 1.26
CA SER A 294 9.43 -10.73 2.64
C SER A 294 8.41 -11.41 3.55
N ARG A 295 8.91 -12.35 4.33
CA ARG A 295 8.20 -12.93 5.46
C ARG A 295 9.15 -12.98 6.66
N PRO A 296 9.21 -11.91 7.46
CA PRO A 296 10.02 -11.89 8.66
C PRO A 296 9.56 -12.96 9.66
N SER A 297 10.42 -13.32 10.59
CA SER A 297 10.04 -14.10 11.77
C SER A 297 9.14 -13.28 12.70
N PHE A 298 8.34 -13.96 13.53
CA PHE A 298 7.56 -13.29 14.56
C PHE A 298 8.43 -12.46 15.51
N SER A 299 9.64 -12.94 15.83
CA SER A 299 10.61 -12.19 16.62
C SER A 299 11.07 -10.89 15.96
N GLU A 300 11.28 -10.89 14.63
CA GLU A 300 11.65 -9.69 13.88
C GLU A 300 10.51 -8.68 13.85
N ILE A 301 9.26 -9.13 13.65
CA ILE A 301 8.07 -8.29 13.75
C ILE A 301 8.01 -7.60 15.13
N ARG A 302 8.17 -8.37 16.21
CA ARG A 302 8.17 -7.81 17.58
C ARG A 302 9.32 -6.84 17.81
N GLN A 303 10.48 -7.08 17.19
CA GLN A 303 11.60 -6.15 17.26
C GLN A 303 11.30 -4.86 16.48
N TRP A 304 10.78 -4.96 15.26
CA TRP A 304 10.39 -3.80 14.46
C TRP A 304 9.29 -2.98 15.12
N GLU A 305 8.33 -3.61 15.78
CA GLU A 305 7.29 -2.92 16.57
C GLU A 305 7.94 -2.06 17.66
N LYS A 306 8.91 -2.61 18.41
CA LYS A 306 9.65 -1.87 19.43
C LYS A 306 10.50 -0.74 18.83
N ASP A 307 11.22 -1.02 17.75
CA ASP A 307 12.07 -0.04 17.08
C ASP A 307 11.23 1.11 16.52
N PHE A 308 10.09 0.79 15.88
CA PHE A 308 9.18 1.75 15.31
C PHE A 308 8.60 2.68 16.39
N ILE A 309 8.25 2.14 17.55
CA ILE A 309 7.81 2.91 18.73
C ILE A 309 8.96 3.78 19.30
N ALA A 310 10.20 3.30 19.26
CA ALA A 310 11.36 3.97 19.86
C ALA A 310 12.01 5.03 18.95
N ARG A 311 11.63 5.14 17.67
CA ARG A 311 12.26 6.07 16.72
C ARG A 311 11.97 7.53 17.05
N SER A 312 13.01 8.26 17.45
CA SER A 312 12.97 9.70 17.75
C SER A 312 12.82 10.61 16.51
N GLU A 313 12.95 10.11 15.29
CA GLU A 313 12.80 10.93 14.07
C GLU A 313 11.34 11.34 13.81
N TRP A 314 10.38 10.65 14.44
CA TRP A 314 8.95 10.89 14.33
C TRP A 314 8.41 11.78 15.46
N GLY A 315 9.30 12.28 16.33
CA GLY A 315 9.05 13.24 17.41
C GLY A 315 10.35 13.91 17.84
N GLY A 316 10.51 15.21 17.54
CA GLY A 316 11.77 15.97 17.55
C GLY A 316 12.69 15.85 18.78
N ALA A 317 13.91 16.37 18.63
CA ALA A 317 15.06 16.18 19.52
C ALA A 317 14.74 16.11 21.02
N VAL A 318 15.20 15.04 21.67
CA VAL A 318 15.26 14.95 23.14
C VAL A 318 16.21 16.04 23.64
N ILE A 319 15.64 17.13 24.17
CA ILE A 319 16.44 18.16 24.84
C ILE A 319 16.80 17.61 26.22
N GLU A 320 17.96 16.97 26.35
CA GLU A 320 18.59 16.72 27.64
C GLU A 320 19.12 18.05 28.21
N THR A 321 18.23 18.87 28.78
CA THR A 321 18.68 19.96 29.64
C THR A 321 18.80 19.44 31.06
N LYS A 322 20.04 19.20 31.51
CA LYS A 322 20.34 19.13 32.94
C LYS A 322 19.91 20.44 33.57
N LEU A 323 18.79 20.42 34.31
CA LEU A 323 18.41 21.53 35.16
C LEU A 323 19.53 21.75 36.20
N PRO A 324 19.99 23.00 36.41
CA PRO A 324 20.96 23.28 37.46
C PRO A 324 20.36 22.95 38.82
N ALA A 325 21.15 22.34 39.69
CA ALA A 325 20.78 22.13 41.08
C ALA A 325 20.52 23.49 41.72
N LYS A 326 19.34 23.66 42.33
CA LYS A 326 19.04 24.83 43.16
C LYS A 326 19.91 24.78 44.41
N GLU A 327 20.73 25.81 44.62
CA GLU A 327 21.14 26.26 45.97
C GLU A 327 19.94 26.86 46.71
#